data_AF-A0A7N5JTD6-F1
#
_entry.id   AF-A0A7N5JTD6-F1
#
_cell.length_a   1.000
_cell.length_b   1.000
_cell.length_c   1.000
_cell.angle_alpha   90.00
_cell.angle_beta   90.00
_cell.angle_gamma   90.00
#
_symmetry.space_group_name_H-M   'P 1'
#
loop_
_entity.id
_entity.type
_entity.pdbx_description
1 polymer ?
#
loop_
_entity_poly.entity_id
_entity_poly.type
_entity_poly.pdbx_seq_one_letter_code
_entity_poly.pdbx_strand_id
1 'polypeptide(L)'
;IRALLFLKVTMHLAILLFFLLEAINAQFPRQCATVDALIQGECCPDLSPVLVPGSDRCGSSSGRGQCLQVIADSRPHGPQYIHDGRDDREQWPLRFFNQTC
;
A
#
# COMPACT_ATOMS: atom_id res chain seq x y z
N ILE A 1 -48.15 -4.35 3.32
CA ILE A 1 -47.72 -2.97 3.68
C ILE A 1 -46.55 -2.98 4.67
N ARG A 2 -46.68 -3.54 5.89
CA ARG A 2 -45.58 -3.59 6.88
C ARG A 2 -44.29 -4.27 6.36
N ALA A 3 -44.40 -5.41 5.68
CA ALA A 3 -43.24 -6.11 5.11
C ALA A 3 -42.53 -5.29 4.02
N LEU A 4 -43.28 -4.58 3.17
CA LEU A 4 -42.73 -3.69 2.14
C LEU A 4 -42.01 -2.47 2.76
N LEU A 5 -42.54 -1.95 3.86
CA LEU A 5 -41.93 -0.85 4.61
C LEU A 5 -40.62 -1.30 5.25
N PHE A 6 -40.61 -2.50 5.84
CA PHE A 6 -39.43 -3.10 6.45
C PHE A 6 -38.30 -3.30 5.43
N LEU A 7 -38.62 -3.84 4.25
CA LEU A 7 -37.65 -4.07 3.17
C LEU A 7 -37.03 -2.76 2.66
N LYS A 8 -37.84 -1.71 2.52
CA LYS A 8 -37.37 -0.37 2.12
C LYS A 8 -36.43 0.24 3.15
N VAL A 9 -36.76 0.15 4.44
CA VAL A 9 -35.91 0.68 5.52
C VAL A 9 -34.57 -0.06 5.57
N THR A 10 -34.57 -1.39 5.46
CA THR A 10 -33.32 -2.17 5.42
C THR A 10 -32.47 -1.83 4.20
N MET A 11 -33.09 -1.61 3.04
CA MET A 11 -32.36 -1.24 1.82
C MET A 11 -31.73 0.15 1.94
N HIS A 12 -32.45 1.14 2.47
CA HIS A 12 -31.92 2.48 2.69
C HIS A 12 -30.81 2.51 3.75
N LEU A 13 -30.92 1.68 4.81
CA LEU A 13 -29.88 1.53 5.81
C LEU A 13 -28.61 0.90 5.20
N ALA A 14 -28.76 -0.13 4.38
CA ALA A 14 -27.63 -0.78 3.69
C ALA A 14 -26.93 0.17 2.70
N ILE A 15 -27.70 0.97 1.95
CA ILE A 15 -27.18 1.99 1.06
C ILE A 15 -26.43 3.07 1.84
N LEU A 16 -26.99 3.55 2.96
CA LEU A 16 -26.35 4.53 3.83
C LEU A 16 -25.04 3.98 4.41
N LEU A 17 -25.03 2.73 4.88
CA LEU A 17 -23.83 2.06 5.37
C LEU A 17 -22.77 1.91 4.27
N PHE A 18 -23.17 1.58 3.05
CA PHE A 18 -22.25 1.47 1.91
C PHE A 18 -21.60 2.81 1.57
N PHE A 19 -22.35 3.91 1.64
CA PHE A 19 -21.79 5.25 1.44
C PHE A 19 -20.92 5.75 2.60
N LEU A 20 -21.00 5.13 3.78
CA LEU A 20 -20.10 5.40 4.91
C LEU A 20 -18.77 4.63 4.81
N LEU A 21 -18.65 3.66 3.90
CA LEU A 21 -17.38 3.00 3.57
C LEU A 21 -16.59 3.87 2.59
N GLU A 22 -15.98 4.95 3.09
CA GLU A 22 -14.96 5.63 2.30
C GLU A 22 -13.72 4.75 2.16
N ALA A 23 -13.31 4.53 0.91
CA ALA A 23 -12.03 3.91 0.61
C ALA A 23 -10.91 4.88 1.02
N ILE A 24 -10.26 4.60 2.15
CA ILE A 24 -9.05 5.30 2.56
C ILE A 24 -7.92 5.01 1.57
N ASN A 25 -7.44 6.06 0.90
CA ASN A 25 -6.23 6.02 0.11
C ASN A 25 -5.02 6.21 1.05
N ALA A 26 -4.15 5.22 1.10
CA ALA A 26 -2.87 5.30 1.79
C ALA A 26 -1.74 5.38 0.76
N GLN A 27 -0.61 5.97 1.15
CA GLN A 27 0.57 6.10 0.29
C GLN A 27 1.23 4.74 0.03
N PHE A 28 1.35 3.90 1.06
CA PHE A 28 1.90 2.55 0.97
C PHE A 28 0.80 1.50 1.04
N PRO A 29 0.97 0.33 0.40
CA PRO A 29 0.06 -0.80 0.58
C PRO A 29 -0.09 -1.11 2.08
N ARG A 30 -1.31 -1.37 2.54
CA ARG A 30 -1.57 -1.74 3.95
C ARG A 30 -0.71 -2.91 4.43
N GLN A 31 -0.37 -3.84 3.54
CA GLN A 31 0.49 -4.98 3.82
C GLN A 31 1.94 -4.57 4.14
N CYS A 32 2.40 -3.41 3.66
CA CYS A 32 3.72 -2.85 3.94
C CYS A 32 3.70 -1.81 5.07
N ALA A 33 2.52 -1.34 5.48
CA ALA A 33 2.34 -0.45 6.63
C ALA A 33 2.36 -1.22 7.95
N THR A 34 3.34 -2.11 8.12
CA THR A 34 3.56 -2.95 9.30
C THR A 34 4.95 -2.71 9.86
N VAL A 35 5.13 -2.99 11.15
CA VAL A 35 6.44 -2.84 11.81
C VAL A 35 7.49 -3.72 11.14
N ASP A 36 7.13 -4.97 10.83
CA ASP A 36 8.05 -5.93 10.21
C ASP A 36 8.53 -5.46 8.83
N ALA A 37 7.62 -5.00 7.96
CA ALA A 37 7.99 -4.52 6.63
C ALA A 37 8.85 -3.25 6.68
N LEU A 38 8.55 -2.32 7.59
CA LEU A 38 9.33 -1.09 7.78
C LEU A 38 10.73 -1.38 8.35
N ILE A 39 10.87 -2.34 9.27
CA ILE A 39 12.18 -2.76 9.79
C ILE A 39 12.99 -3.50 8.71
N GLN A 40 12.33 -4.32 7.91
CA GLN A 40 12.98 -5.02 6.79
C GLN A 40 13.38 -4.08 5.66
N GLY A 41 12.75 -2.91 5.55
CA GLY A 41 12.97 -1.98 4.44
C GLY A 41 12.47 -2.53 3.10
N GLU A 42 11.49 -3.44 3.13
CA GLU A 42 11.03 -4.19 1.97
C GLU A 42 9.51 -4.14 1.83
N CYS A 43 9.01 -3.67 0.69
CA CYS A 43 7.58 -3.63 0.38
C CYS A 43 7.26 -4.42 -0.90
N CYS A 44 7.08 -5.73 -0.72
CA CYS A 44 6.75 -6.65 -1.81
C CYS A 44 5.73 -7.68 -1.32
N PRO A 45 4.44 -7.30 -1.27
CA PRO A 45 3.37 -8.19 -0.83
C PRO A 45 3.19 -9.35 -1.82
N ASP A 46 2.67 -10.47 -1.32
CA ASP A 46 2.18 -11.55 -2.18
C ASP A 46 1.02 -11.04 -3.04
N LEU A 47 1.00 -11.45 -4.32
CA LEU A 47 -0.08 -11.07 -5.23
C LEU A 47 -1.35 -11.88 -4.96
N SER A 48 -1.22 -13.21 -4.87
CA SER A 48 -2.34 -14.13 -4.68
C SER A 48 -2.37 -14.64 -3.24
N PRO A 49 -3.54 -15.00 -2.69
CA PRO A 49 -3.60 -15.69 -1.41
C PRO A 49 -2.85 -17.02 -1.51
N VAL A 50 -1.78 -17.15 -0.73
CA VAL A 50 -0.92 -18.33 -0.71
C VAL A 50 -0.97 -19.02 0.65
N LEU A 51 -0.80 -20.35 0.65
CA LEU A 51 -0.75 -21.15 1.89
C LEU A 51 0.47 -20.80 2.75
N VAL A 52 1.56 -20.36 2.11
CA VAL A 52 2.81 -19.95 2.75
C VAL A 52 3.04 -18.48 2.45
N PRO A 53 2.98 -17.58 3.45
CA PRO A 53 3.29 -16.17 3.26
C PRO A 53 4.69 -15.98 2.67
N GLY A 54 4.82 -15.05 1.72
CA GLY A 54 6.05 -14.72 1.02
C GLY A 54 6.38 -15.63 -0.17
N SER A 55 5.54 -16.60 -0.52
CA SER A 55 5.81 -17.51 -1.66
C SER A 55 5.44 -16.92 -3.03
N ASP A 56 4.69 -15.82 -3.09
CA ASP A 56 4.24 -15.20 -4.35
C ASP A 56 4.46 -13.67 -4.35
N ARG A 57 5.56 -13.25 -3.75
CA ARG A 57 5.95 -11.83 -3.65
C ARG A 57 6.03 -11.24 -5.05
N CYS A 58 5.33 -10.12 -5.27
CA CYS A 58 5.24 -9.48 -6.58
C CYS A 58 4.66 -10.35 -7.70
N GLY A 59 4.00 -11.47 -7.39
CA GLY A 59 3.49 -12.42 -8.38
C GLY A 59 4.58 -13.29 -9.02
N SER A 60 5.68 -13.54 -8.31
CA SER A 60 6.84 -14.30 -8.81
C SER A 60 6.48 -15.71 -9.26
N SER A 61 5.51 -16.38 -8.62
CA SER A 61 5.08 -17.73 -8.99
C SER A 61 4.42 -17.81 -10.37
N SER A 62 3.86 -16.68 -10.81
CA SER A 62 3.19 -16.53 -12.11
C SER A 62 4.04 -15.80 -13.16
N GLY A 63 5.27 -15.39 -12.81
CA GLY A 63 6.16 -14.63 -13.68
C GLY A 63 5.73 -13.18 -13.91
N ARG A 64 4.86 -12.62 -13.08
CA ARG A 64 4.37 -11.23 -13.24
C ARG A 64 5.35 -10.17 -12.76
N GLY A 65 6.22 -10.52 -11.83
CA GLY A 65 7.16 -9.58 -11.21
C GLY A 65 8.08 -10.26 -10.22
N GLN A 66 9.02 -9.49 -9.70
CA GLN A 66 10.00 -9.92 -8.70
C GLN A 66 10.24 -8.76 -7.74
N CYS A 67 10.59 -9.08 -6.50
CA CYS A 67 11.01 -8.07 -5.54
C CYS A 67 12.47 -7.70 -5.79
N LEU A 68 12.74 -6.44 -6.14
CA LEU A 68 14.07 -5.96 -6.55
C LEU A 68 14.44 -4.68 -5.81
N GLN A 69 15.72 -4.32 -5.88
CA GLN A 69 16.22 -3.08 -5.30
C GLN A 69 15.64 -1.85 -6.03
N VAL A 70 15.24 -0.85 -5.26
CA VAL A 70 14.74 0.43 -5.75
C VAL A 70 15.90 1.23 -6.33
N ILE A 71 15.67 1.79 -7.53
CA ILE A 71 16.59 2.74 -8.15
C ILE A 71 15.99 4.14 -8.01
N ALA A 72 16.54 4.94 -7.09
CA ALA A 72 16.17 6.34 -6.89
C ALA A 72 17.20 7.28 -7.54
N ASP A 73 16.77 8.49 -7.92
CA ASP A 73 17.69 9.51 -8.44
C ASP A 73 18.71 9.90 -7.36
N SER A 74 19.99 9.90 -7.73
CA SER A 74 21.11 10.27 -6.87
C SER A 74 21.86 11.51 -7.39
N ARG A 75 21.35 12.16 -8.45
CA ARG A 75 21.93 13.40 -8.95
C ARG A 75 21.70 14.53 -7.95
N PRO A 76 22.64 15.49 -7.84
CA PRO A 76 22.48 16.62 -6.94
C PRO A 76 21.27 17.48 -7.37
N HIS A 77 20.50 17.95 -6.39
CA HIS A 77 19.46 18.96 -6.61
C HIS A 77 20.04 20.37 -6.53
N GLY A 78 19.21 21.37 -6.83
CA GLY A 78 19.60 22.77 -6.74
C GLY A 78 19.88 23.22 -5.30
N PRO A 79 20.64 24.31 -5.11
CA PRO A 79 21.06 24.79 -3.79
C PRO A 79 19.94 25.41 -2.96
N GLN A 80 18.70 25.47 -3.48
CA GLN A 80 17.54 26.03 -2.79
C GLN A 80 17.09 25.17 -1.60
N TYR A 81 17.34 23.86 -1.67
CA TYR A 81 17.12 22.93 -0.57
C TYR A 81 18.44 22.74 0.18
N ILE A 82 18.49 23.16 1.45
CA ILE A 82 19.71 23.16 2.29
C ILE A 82 19.60 22.17 3.46
N HIS A 83 18.67 21.23 3.39
CA HIS A 83 18.26 20.38 4.51
C HIS A 83 18.49 18.90 4.25
N ASP A 84 19.47 18.56 3.41
CA ASP A 84 19.85 17.17 3.10
C ASP A 84 19.99 16.34 4.39
N GLY A 85 19.38 15.16 4.38
CA GLY A 85 19.34 14.25 5.52
C GLY A 85 18.15 14.44 6.45
N ARG A 86 17.22 15.38 6.18
CA ARG A 86 16.15 15.75 7.14
C ARG A 86 14.74 15.45 6.66
N ASP A 87 14.53 15.24 5.37
CA ASP A 87 13.21 15.01 4.81
C ASP A 87 13.07 13.60 4.24
N ASP A 88 12.02 12.89 4.65
CA ASP A 88 11.77 11.50 4.24
C ASP A 88 11.50 11.35 2.73
N ARG A 89 11.25 12.47 2.05
CA ARG A 89 11.02 12.54 0.59
C ARG A 89 12.32 12.58 -0.21
N GLU A 90 13.46 12.84 0.43
CA GLU A 90 14.76 12.76 -0.22
C GLU A 90 15.01 11.36 -0.76
N GLN A 91 15.38 11.26 -2.04
CA GLN A 91 15.59 9.99 -2.72
C GLN A 91 14.43 9.00 -2.50
N TRP A 92 13.20 9.54 -2.49
CA TRP A 92 11.99 8.75 -2.29
C TRP A 92 11.97 7.50 -3.18
N PRO A 93 11.60 6.31 -2.65
CA PRO A 93 11.13 6.01 -1.30
C PRO A 93 12.19 5.44 -0.32
N LEU A 94 13.50 5.63 -0.58
CA LEU A 94 14.59 4.90 0.11
C LEU A 94 14.65 5.07 1.64
N ARG A 95 13.99 6.08 2.19
CA ARG A 95 13.86 6.28 3.65
C ARG A 95 12.94 5.24 4.31
N PHE A 96 12.06 4.61 3.54
CA PHE A 96 11.12 3.59 4.01
C PHE A 96 11.45 2.21 3.45
N PHE A 97 11.63 2.11 2.14
CA PHE A 97 11.82 0.83 1.47
C PHE A 97 12.93 0.93 0.41
N ASN A 98 13.90 0.01 0.49
CA ASN A 98 14.95 -0.15 -0.52
C ASN A 98 14.65 -1.30 -1.50
N GLN A 99 13.60 -2.10 -1.24
CA GLN A 99 13.14 -3.16 -2.12
C GLN A 99 11.64 -3.07 -2.38
N THR A 100 11.25 -3.12 -3.65
CA THR A 100 9.84 -3.11 -4.09
C THR A 100 9.60 -4.07 -5.25
N CYS A 101 8.33 -4.33 -5.54
CA CYS A 101 7.89 -4.71 -6.88
C CYS A 101 8.00 -3.49 -7.82
#